data_AF-A0A069PJR1-F1
#
_entry.id   AF-A0A069PJR1-F1
#
_cell.length_a   1.000
_cell.length_b   1.000
_cell.length_c   1.000
_cell.angle_alpha   90.00
_cell.angle_beta   90.00
_cell.angle_gamma   90.00
#
_symmetry.space_group_name_H-M   'P 1'
#
loop_
_entity.id
_entity.type
_entity.pdbx_description
1 polymer ?
#
loop_
_entity_poly.entity_id
_entity_poly.type
_entity_poly.pdbx_seq_one_letter_code
_entity_poly.pdbx_strand_id
1 'polypeptide(L)'
;MTTILVEFADITQDPASARSGATPAKGMPDSYLDALIGLGSVEYRDYAAPGMLKRVMARFPTAAHRDQFVIAARQISNLMGTHATVFRDGITGTSTV
;
A
#
# COMPACT_ATOMS: atom_id res chain seq x y z
N MET A 1 -3.14 -16.01 11.21
CA MET A 1 -2.34 -15.04 10.45
C MET A 1 -3.11 -14.63 9.20
N THR A 2 -2.97 -13.39 8.74
CA THR A 2 -3.64 -12.86 7.53
C THR A 2 -2.61 -12.20 6.64
N THR A 3 -2.64 -12.53 5.34
CA THR A 3 -1.80 -11.90 4.32
C THR A 3 -2.62 -10.94 3.48
N ILE A 4 -2.03 -9.79 3.17
CA ILE A 4 -2.60 -8.82 2.24
C ILE A 4 -1.53 -8.40 1.24
N LEU A 5 -1.98 -8.03 0.04
CA LEU A 5 -1.21 -7.29 -0.93
C LEU A 5 -1.72 -5.84 -0.93
N VAL A 6 -0.81 -4.88 -0.85
CA VAL A 6 -1.12 -3.47 -1.03
C VAL A 6 -0.42 -2.98 -2.28
N GLU A 7 -1.16 -2.31 -3.15
CA GLU A 7 -0.61 -1.59 -4.30
C GLU A 7 -0.70 -0.08 -4.07
N PHE A 8 0.36 0.64 -4.42
CA PHE A 8 0.43 2.09 -4.41
C PHE A 8 0.38 2.60 -5.85
N ALA A 9 -0.62 3.42 -6.17
CA ALA A 9 -0.84 3.91 -7.52
C ALA A 9 0.22 4.96 -7.92
N ASP A 10 0.73 4.84 -9.14
CA ASP A 10 1.46 5.94 -9.78
C ASP A 10 0.45 6.97 -10.28
N ILE A 11 0.40 8.13 -9.61
CA ILE A 11 -0.47 9.24 -9.99
C ILE A 11 0.30 10.41 -10.60
N THR A 12 1.55 10.23 -10.98
CA THR A 12 2.37 11.31 -11.57
C THR A 12 1.78 11.89 -12.86
N GLN A 13 0.98 11.11 -13.58
CA GLN A 13 0.28 11.54 -14.80
C GLN A 13 -1.15 12.04 -14.56
N ASP A 14 -1.63 12.00 -13.31
CA ASP A 14 -2.97 12.49 -12.94
C ASP A 14 -2.92 13.33 -11.65
N PRO A 15 -2.48 14.59 -11.75
CA PRO A 15 -2.35 15.48 -10.60
C PRO A 15 -3.67 15.80 -9.91
N ALA A 16 -4.79 15.72 -10.63
CA ALA A 16 -6.12 16.00 -10.09
C ALA A 16 -6.57 14.94 -9.08
N SER A 17 -6.05 13.71 -9.20
CA SER A 17 -6.28 12.61 -8.26
C SER A 17 -5.46 12.73 -6.97
N ALA A 18 -4.48 13.63 -6.90
CA ALA A 18 -3.72 13.88 -5.68
C ALA A 18 -4.50 14.78 -4.70
N ARG A 19 -4.30 14.55 -3.40
CA ARG A 19 -4.82 15.46 -2.37
C ARG A 19 -4.24 16.86 -2.58
N SER A 20 -5.06 17.90 -2.36
CA SER A 20 -4.59 19.29 -2.37
C SER A 20 -3.39 19.48 -1.42
N GLY A 21 -2.31 20.06 -1.96
CA GLY A 21 -1.05 20.26 -1.24
C GLY A 21 -0.08 19.07 -1.26
N ALA A 22 -0.46 17.94 -1.85
CA ALA A 22 0.44 16.82 -2.08
C ALA A 22 1.05 16.87 -3.49
N THR A 23 2.31 16.47 -3.60
CA THR A 23 2.96 16.27 -4.91
C THR A 23 2.63 14.88 -5.42
N PRO A 24 2.11 14.72 -6.64
CA PRO A 24 1.86 13.40 -7.24
C PRO A 24 3.12 12.53 -7.24
N ALA A 25 2.98 11.29 -6.77
CA ALA A 25 4.07 10.35 -6.57
C ALA A 25 3.82 9.03 -7.32
N LYS A 26 4.91 8.33 -7.61
CA LYS A 26 4.90 7.01 -8.29
C LYS A 26 4.48 5.86 -7.37
N GLY A 27 4.35 6.12 -6.07
CA GLY A 27 4.13 5.11 -5.04
C GLY A 27 4.41 5.67 -3.65
N MET A 28 4.54 4.80 -2.65
CA MET A 28 4.81 5.19 -1.26
C MET A 28 6.32 5.10 -0.94
N PRO A 29 6.93 6.08 -0.25
CA PRO A 29 8.33 5.94 0.14
C PRO A 29 8.55 4.77 1.12
N ASP A 30 9.56 3.94 0.88
CA ASP A 30 9.81 2.69 1.64
C ASP A 30 10.01 2.95 3.16
N SER A 31 10.63 4.07 3.50
CA SER A 31 10.81 4.47 4.91
C SER A 31 9.50 4.55 5.72
N TYR A 32 8.37 4.87 5.08
CA TYR A 32 7.08 4.88 5.75
C TYR A 32 6.54 3.47 6.00
N LEU A 33 6.84 2.50 5.13
CA LEU A 33 6.40 1.12 5.32
C LEU A 33 6.93 0.56 6.62
N ASP A 34 8.23 0.72 6.88
CA ASP A 34 8.88 0.22 8.10
C ASP A 34 8.31 0.86 9.36
N ALA A 35 7.90 2.13 9.30
CA ALA A 35 7.23 2.81 10.41
C ALA A 35 5.79 2.32 10.63
N LEU A 36 5.10 1.91 9.57
CA LEU A 36 3.68 1.54 9.60
C LEU A 36 3.45 0.05 9.89
N ILE A 37 4.39 -0.83 9.54
CA ILE A 37 4.19 -2.29 9.52
C ILE A 37 3.91 -2.87 10.92
N GLY A 38 4.41 -2.23 11.98
CA GLY A 38 4.18 -2.64 13.37
C GLY A 38 4.57 -4.10 13.62
N LEU A 39 3.62 -4.92 14.08
CA LEU A 39 3.81 -6.37 14.29
C LEU A 39 3.64 -7.22 13.02
N GLY A 40 3.46 -6.61 11.86
CA GLY A 40 3.44 -7.29 10.58
C GLY A 40 4.84 -7.64 10.09
N SER A 41 4.94 -8.66 9.24
CA SER A 41 6.14 -9.01 8.51
C SER A 41 5.94 -8.78 7.01
N VAL A 42 6.93 -8.19 6.35
CA VAL A 42 6.91 -8.01 4.90
C VAL A 42 7.42 -9.27 4.22
N GLU A 43 6.65 -9.82 3.29
CA GLU A 43 7.01 -11.03 2.53
C GLU A 43 7.60 -10.67 1.16
N TYR A 44 7.16 -9.55 0.59
CA TYR A 44 7.57 -9.10 -0.74
C TYR A 44 7.43 -7.59 -0.88
N ARG A 45 8.37 -6.98 -1.62
CA ARG A 45 8.37 -5.56 -2.01
C ARG A 45 8.61 -5.45 -3.50
N ASP A 46 7.79 -4.67 -4.18
CA ASP A 46 7.96 -4.24 -5.57
C ASP A 46 8.12 -2.72 -5.60
N TYR A 47 9.04 -2.22 -6.41
CA TYR A 47 9.42 -0.80 -6.43
C TYR A 47 9.18 -0.19 -7.81
N ALA A 48 8.52 0.97 -7.85
CA ALA A 48 8.33 1.75 -9.08
C ALA A 48 9.57 2.59 -9.42
N ALA A 49 10.36 2.94 -8.41
CA ALA A 49 11.64 3.64 -8.51
C ALA A 49 12.47 3.34 -7.25
N PRO A 50 13.78 3.63 -7.22
CA PRO A 50 14.58 3.48 -6.00
C PRO A 50 13.92 4.18 -4.81
N GLY A 51 13.61 3.42 -3.75
CA GLY A 51 12.96 3.92 -2.53
C GLY A 51 11.46 4.20 -2.63
N MET A 52 10.81 3.97 -3.78
CA MET A 52 9.36 4.15 -3.97
C MET A 52 8.67 2.80 -4.18
N LEU A 53 7.91 2.37 -3.17
CA LEU A 53 7.12 1.14 -3.20
C LEU A 53 5.94 1.28 -4.15
N LYS A 54 5.82 0.29 -5.03
CA LYS A 54 4.67 0.05 -5.88
C LYS A 54 3.75 -1.00 -5.28
N ARG A 55 4.30 -2.08 -4.72
CA ARG A 55 3.53 -3.16 -4.09
C ARG A 55 4.22 -3.69 -2.86
N VAL A 56 3.44 -4.11 -1.88
CA VAL A 56 3.94 -4.81 -0.70
C VAL A 56 3.00 -5.96 -0.33
N MET A 57 3.59 -7.14 -0.09
CA MET A 57 2.88 -8.24 0.54
C MET A 57 3.25 -8.25 2.02
N ALA A 58 2.25 -8.17 2.88
CA ALA A 58 2.43 -8.10 4.32
C ALA A 58 1.58 -9.15 5.02
N ARG A 59 2.19 -9.83 5.99
CA ARG A 59 1.57 -10.85 6.84
C ARG A 59 1.43 -10.32 8.25
N PHE A 60 0.24 -10.46 8.82
CA PHE A 60 -0.09 -9.98 10.16
C PHE A 60 -0.53 -11.13 11.07
N PRO A 61 -0.26 -11.03 12.39
CA PRO A 61 -0.67 -12.05 13.35
C PRO A 61 -2.20 -12.11 13.49
N THR A 62 -2.88 -10.96 13.51
CA THR A 62 -4.34 -10.86 13.65
C THR A 62 -4.97 -9.88 12.65
N ALA A 63 -6.28 -9.99 12.45
CA ALA A 63 -7.04 -9.06 11.61
C ALA A 63 -6.99 -7.61 12.13
N ALA A 64 -6.93 -7.41 13.46
CA ALA A 64 -6.84 -6.07 14.04
C ALA A 64 -5.55 -5.35 13.64
N HIS A 65 -4.39 -6.04 13.70
CA HIS A 65 -3.12 -5.48 13.25
C HIS A 65 -3.13 -5.15 11.75
N ARG A 66 -3.72 -6.03 10.94
CA ARG A 66 -3.93 -5.78 9.52
C ARG A 66 -4.77 -4.52 9.29
N ASP A 67 -5.90 -4.39 9.98
CA ASP A 67 -6.81 -3.26 9.76
C ASP A 67 -6.19 -1.93 10.19
N GLN A 68 -5.44 -1.91 11.28
CA GLN A 68 -4.64 -0.74 11.67
C GLN A 68 -3.64 -0.34 10.59
N PHE A 69 -2.88 -1.30 10.05
CA PHE A 69 -1.96 -1.06 8.95
C PHE A 69 -2.67 -0.53 7.70
N VAL A 70 -3.80 -1.13 7.31
CA VAL A 70 -4.57 -0.72 6.12
C VAL A 70 -5.07 0.72 6.23
N ILE A 71 -5.60 1.10 7.40
CA ILE A 71 -6.06 2.46 7.65
C ILE A 71 -4.89 3.45 7.54
N ALA A 72 -3.77 3.14 8.20
CA ALA A 72 -2.61 4.02 8.20
C ALA A 72 -1.97 4.13 6.81
N ALA A 73 -1.81 3.01 6.09
CA ALA A 73 -1.27 2.98 4.74
C ALA A 73 -2.10 3.83 3.76
N ARG A 74 -3.43 3.77 3.84
CA ARG A 74 -4.32 4.62 3.02
C ARG A 74 -4.18 6.10 3.35
N GLN A 75 -4.16 6.44 4.64
CA GLN A 75 -4.04 7.84 5.05
C GLN A 75 -2.69 8.45 4.65
N ILE A 76 -1.59 7.73 4.90
CA ILE A 76 -0.25 8.19 4.53
C ILE A 76 -0.10 8.26 3.01
N SER A 77 -0.61 7.27 2.26
CA SER A 77 -0.59 7.31 0.79
C SER A 77 -1.24 8.58 0.25
N ASN A 78 -2.44 8.90 0.73
CA ASN A 78 -3.15 10.11 0.31
C ASN A 78 -2.37 11.39 0.66
N LEU A 79 -1.67 11.42 1.79
CA LEU A 79 -0.80 12.55 2.18
C LEU A 79 0.44 12.67 1.29
N MET A 80 1.00 11.54 0.87
CA MET A 80 2.20 11.48 0.03
C MET A 80 1.90 11.67 -1.46
N GLY A 81 0.64 11.87 -1.84
CA GLY A 81 0.26 12.01 -3.24
C GLY A 81 0.33 10.68 -3.98
N THR A 82 -0.16 9.60 -3.38
CA THR A 82 -0.42 8.30 -4.02
C THR A 82 -1.72 7.72 -3.43
N HIS A 83 -2.18 6.56 -3.93
CA HIS A 83 -3.35 5.87 -3.41
C HIS A 83 -2.99 4.42 -3.08
N ALA A 84 -3.41 3.94 -1.91
CA ALA A 84 -3.22 2.54 -1.51
C ALA A 84 -4.49 1.71 -1.77
N THR A 85 -4.38 0.73 -2.65
CA THR A 85 -5.40 -0.29 -2.88
C THR A 85 -4.99 -1.57 -2.16
N VAL A 86 -5.91 -2.16 -1.39
CA VAL A 86 -5.62 -3.34 -0.57
C VAL A 86 -6.39 -4.54 -1.11
N PHE A 87 -5.66 -5.60 -1.42
CA PHE A 87 -6.17 -6.89 -1.86
C PHE A 87 -5.93 -7.90 -0.73
N ARG A 88 -6.96 -8.69 -0.39
CA ARG A 88 -6.83 -9.76 0.59
C ARG A 88 -6.48 -11.05 -0.15
N ASP A 89 -5.41 -11.73 0.25
CA ASP A 89 -5.19 -13.09 -0.20
C ASP A 89 -6.26 -13.99 0.43
N GLY A 90 -7.13 -14.54 -0.42
CA GLY A 90 -8.24 -15.41 -0.02
C GLY A 90 -9.55 -15.29 -0.81
N ILE A 91 -9.71 -14.32 -1.73
CA ILE A 91 -10.78 -14.34 -2.76
C ILE A 91 -10.25 -13.64 -4.02
N THR A 92 -9.29 -14.26 -4.71
CA THR A 92 -9.24 -14.12 -6.17
C THR A 92 -10.03 -15.30 -6.70
N GLY A 93 -11.36 -15.18 -6.64
CA GLY A 93 -12.21 -16.00 -7.49
C GLY A 93 -11.80 -15.65 -8.92
N THR A 94 -11.11 -16.59 -9.57
CA THR A 94 -11.10 -16.70 -11.02
C THR A 94 -12.55 -16.64 -11.49
N SER A 95 -12.97 -15.49 -12.01
CA SER A 95 -14.10 -15.46 -12.95
C SER A 95 -13.49 -15.27 -14.33
N THR A 96 -13.00 -16.39 -14.85
CA THR A 96 -13.03 -16.66 -16.27
C THR A 96 -14.51 -16.83 -16.64
N VAL A 97 -15.03 -15.95 -17.49
CA VAL A 97 -15.89 -16.15 -18.69
C VAL A 97 -16.34 -14.76 -19.12
#